data_AF-A0A1N6NEK3-F1
#
_entry.id   AF-A0A1N6NEK3-F1
#
_cell.length_a   1.000
_cell.length_b   1.000
_cell.length_c   1.000
_cell.angle_alpha   90.00
_cell.angle_beta   90.00
_cell.angle_gamma   90.00
#
_symmetry.space_group_name_H-M   'P 1'
#
loop_
_entity.id
_entity.type
_entity.pdbx_description
1 polymer ?
#
loop_
_entity_poly.entity_id
_entity_poly.type
_entity_poly.pdbx_seq_one_letter_code
_entity_poly.pdbx_strand_id
1 'polypeptide(L)' 'MLIRKLLKFESPHIVRGCSSRRCSRSLHGHSYRIELLLEVHALDNG' A
#
# COMPACT_ATOMS: atom_id res chain seq x y z
N MET A 1 10.67 3.30 19.97
CA MET A 1 11.27 2.37 19.00
C MET A 1 10.32 2.22 17.83
N LEU A 2 10.83 2.20 16.60
CA LEU A 2 10.03 2.04 15.39
C LEU A 2 10.26 0.65 14.79
N ILE A 3 9.19 -0.14 14.65
CA ILE A 3 9.18 -1.44 14.00
C ILE A 3 8.55 -1.28 12.62
N ARG A 4 9.17 -1.83 11.58
CA ARG A 4 8.74 -1.67 10.18
C ARG A 4 8.52 -3.04 9.53
N LYS A 5 7.45 -3.18 8.75
CA LYS A 5 7.20 -4.36 7.91
C LYS A 5 6.79 -3.94 6.51
N LEU A 6 7.55 -4.37 5.52
CA LEU A 6 7.18 -4.22 4.11
C LEU A 6 6.35 -5.43 3.66
N LEU A 7 5.16 -5.16 3.14
CA LEU A 7 4.28 -6.11 2.47
C LEU A 7 4.21 -5.78 0.97
N LYS A 8 4.06 -6.81 0.14
CA LYS A 8 3.91 -6.66 -1.32
C LYS A 8 2.67 -7.42 -1.76
N PHE A 9 1.89 -6.83 -2.66
CA PHE A 9 0.75 -7.51 -3.26
C PHE A 9 0.46 -6.98 -4.68
N GLU A 10 -0.22 -7.79 -5.47
CA GLU A 10 -0.67 -7.45 -6.82
C GLU A 10 -2.19 -7.26 -6.82
N SER A 11 -2.69 -6.19 -7.44
CA SER A 11 -4.15 -6.01 -7.57
C SER A 11 -4.56 -5.15 -8.77
N PRO A 12 -5.57 -5.57 -9.56
CA PRO A 12 -6.16 -4.75 -10.61
C PRO A 12 -7.18 -3.74 -10.07
N HIS A 13 -7.19 -2.53 -10.64
CA HIS A 13 -8.17 -1.49 -10.33
C HIS A 13 -8.48 -0.58 -11.52
N ILE A 14 -9.49 0.28 -11.36
CA ILE A 14 -9.81 1.36 -12.30
C ILE A 14 -10.08 2.64 -11.52
N VAL A 15 -9.46 3.74 -11.92
CA VAL A 15 -9.51 5.00 -11.16
C VAL A 15 -10.53 5.92 -11.79
N ARG A 16 -11.77 5.91 -11.28
CA ARG A 16 -12.85 6.77 -11.80
C ARG A 16 -12.60 8.23 -11.42
N GLY A 17 -12.89 9.15 -12.35
CA GLY A 17 -12.78 10.60 -12.11
C GLY A 17 -11.34 11.15 -12.05
N CYS A 18 -10.30 10.39 -12.41
CA CYS A 18 -8.94 10.92 -12.47
C CYS A 18 -8.66 11.68 -13.78
N SER A 19 -7.68 12.58 -13.77
CA SER A 19 -7.22 13.34 -14.95
C SER A 19 -6.62 12.46 -16.05
N SER A 20 -6.08 11.28 -15.70
CA SER A 20 -5.54 10.34 -16.68
C SER A 20 -6.63 9.65 -17.49
N ARG A 21 -6.59 9.81 -18.82
CA ARG A 21 -7.49 9.09 -19.75
C ARG A 21 -7.29 7.57 -19.68
N ARG A 22 -6.05 7.10 -19.48
CA ARG A 22 -5.73 5.66 -19.38
C ARG A 22 -6.33 5.08 -18.11
N CYS A 23 -6.03 5.68 -16.94
CA CYS A 23 -6.43 5.12 -15.65
C CYS A 23 -7.95 5.16 -15.43
N SER A 24 -8.65 6.13 -16.03
CA SER A 24 -10.11 6.25 -15.93
C SER A 24 -10.89 5.29 -16.82
N ARG A 25 -10.27 4.76 -17.87
CA ARG A 25 -10.93 3.94 -18.91
C ARG A 25 -10.38 2.52 -19.04
N SER A 26 -9.29 2.19 -18.35
CA SER A 26 -8.64 0.88 -18.42
C SER A 26 -8.55 0.25 -17.03
N LEU A 27 -9.07 -0.98 -16.90
CA LEU A 27 -8.79 -1.84 -15.74
C LEU A 27 -7.34 -2.30 -15.85
N HIS A 28 -6.52 -2.01 -14.84
CA HIS A 28 -5.08 -2.28 -14.88
C HIS A 28 -4.55 -2.60 -13.49
N GLY A 29 -3.45 -3.36 -13.42
CA GLY A 29 -2.82 -3.76 -12.17
C GLY A 29 -1.63 -2.91 -11.77
N HIS A 30 -1.24 -3.05 -10.50
CA HIS A 30 0.01 -2.57 -9.95
C HIS A 30 0.60 -3.59 -8.98
N SER A 31 1.93 -3.56 -8.89
CA SER A 31 2.71 -4.23 -7.86
C SER A 31 2.87 -3.29 -6.68
N TYR A 32 1.95 -3.40 -5.72
CA TYR A 32 1.90 -2.52 -4.56
C TYR A 32 2.94 -2.91 -3.52
N ARG A 33 3.45 -1.89 -2.83
CA ARG A 33 4.31 -2.02 -1.65
C ARG A 33 3.64 -1.26 -0.52
N ILE A 34 3.24 -1.95 0.54
CA ILE A 34 2.69 -1.34 1.75
C ILE A 34 3.75 -1.42 2.84
N GLU A 35 4.02 -0.29 3.47
CA GLU A 35 4.84 -0.24 4.66
C GLU A 35 3.96 -0.07 5.91
N LEU A 36 4.08 -1.02 6.83
CA LEU A 36 3.53 -0.90 8.17
C LEU A 36 4.60 -0.33 9.09
N LEU A 37 4.27 0.77 9.76
CA LEU A 37 5.10 1.44 10.75
C LEU A 37 4.41 1.33 12.10
N LEU A 38 5.08 0.72 13.08
CA LEU A 38 4.59 0.58 14.45
C LEU A 38 5.55 1.31 15.39
N GLU A 39 5.05 2.27 16.14
CA GLU A 39 5.81 2.99 17.15
C GLU A 39 5.47 2.45 18.54
N VAL A 40 6.50 2.19 19.35
CA VAL A 40 6.36 1.68 20.72
C VAL A 40 7.29 2.42 21.68
N HIS A 41 6.87 2.58 22.93
CA HIS A 41 7.66 3.25 23.98
C HIS A 41 8.40 2.26 24.90
N ALA A 42 8.06 0.97 24.84
CA ALA A 42 8.71 -0.11 25.58
C ALA A 42 8.55 -1.44 24.82
N LEU A 43 9.35 -2.43 25.18
CA LEU A 43 9.16 -3.82 24.73
C LEU A 43 8.07 -4.48 25.59
N ASP A 44 7.30 -5.39 24.99
CA ASP A 44 6.53 -6.35 25.75
C ASP A 44 7.51 -7.35 26.38
N ASN A 45 7.54 -7.47 27.71
CA ASN A 45 8.48 -8.34 28.42
C ASN A 45 8.08 -9.83 28.34
N GLY A 46 7.53 -10.28 27.21
CA GLY A 46 6.89 -11.59 27.04
C GLY A 46 5.66 -11.77 27.92
#